data_AF-A0A318CI54-F1
#
_entry.id   AF-A0A318CI54-F1
#
_cell.length_a   1.000
_cell.length_b   1.000
_cell.length_c   1.000
_cell.angle_alpha   90.00
_cell.angle_beta   90.00
_cell.angle_gamma   90.00
#
_symmetry.space_group_name_H-M   'P 1'
#
loop_
_entity.id
_entity.type
_entity.pdbx_description
1 polymer ?
#
loop_
_entity_poly.entity_id
_entity_poly.type
_entity_poly.pdbx_seq_one_letter_code
_entity_poly.pdbx_strand_id
1 'polypeptide(L)'
;MKKFSVLLILIVLIVSSAFSQRLLPQDSAKFISIVTDGTFNNFPDVPIGEAFDSFFEMSRWKHLKEGTQNIVEFSGTFADEYRGSSTVLMRFSVVEEDSTFTLSYWEINGVSQDNSGQYAFLERIFLPDRAAVAISIVRDGFFYEFPDRVIGESFGSFFADSYWDYFLTSDNLDVVEFSGFFYSNDELVEALFQFIVNVDERTFEIAYLGVDDVTQDDTLINTLLNSIFASKITDVKNSYFDVYYNWMTLGEAFDSFFYDPYWDYFLSTDDLDIVEFYGTFDLGGIPAEVYCQFEVYDDGSYDLYYWEIDEYHESINAFYLLLELIYY
;
A
#
# COMPACT_ATOMS: atom_id res chain seq x y z
N MET A 1 37.15 37.62 -35.45
CA MET A 1 37.63 36.25 -35.68
C MET A 1 36.91 35.32 -34.74
N LYS A 2 36.36 34.23 -35.29
CA LYS A 2 35.60 33.16 -34.61
C LYS A 2 36.37 32.59 -33.42
N LYS A 3 35.65 32.16 -32.38
CA LYS A 3 35.57 30.74 -31.99
C LYS A 3 34.39 30.51 -31.03
N PHE A 4 33.44 29.74 -31.55
CA PHE A 4 32.45 28.96 -30.82
C PHE A 4 33.13 28.05 -29.80
N SER A 5 32.54 27.90 -28.62
CA SER A 5 32.48 26.62 -27.92
C SER A 5 31.11 26.47 -27.28
N VAL A 6 30.53 25.32 -27.58
CA VAL A 6 29.18 24.84 -27.29
C VAL A 6 28.98 24.68 -25.78
N LEU A 7 27.89 25.22 -25.22
CA LEU A 7 27.33 24.79 -23.94
C LEU A 7 26.02 24.07 -24.24
N LEU A 8 25.95 22.82 -23.83
CA LEU A 8 24.91 21.85 -24.14
C LEU A 8 23.99 21.71 -22.90
N ILE A 9 22.67 21.79 -23.16
CA ILE A 9 21.53 21.24 -22.41
C ILE A 9 21.28 21.76 -20.98
N LEU A 10 20.19 22.52 -20.85
CA LEU A 10 19.02 22.11 -20.05
C LEU A 10 17.82 22.98 -20.46
N ILE A 11 16.95 22.46 -21.33
CA ILE A 11 15.60 23.02 -21.51
C ILE A 11 14.65 21.89 -21.17
N VAL A 12 14.13 21.97 -19.95
CA VAL A 12 13.00 21.20 -19.47
C VAL A 12 11.81 21.56 -20.36
N LEU A 13 11.44 20.66 -21.25
CA LEU A 13 10.17 20.68 -21.96
C LEU A 13 9.18 19.86 -21.14
N ILE A 14 8.46 20.55 -20.25
CA ILE A 14 7.13 20.11 -19.83
C ILE A 14 6.26 20.30 -21.08
N VAL A 15 6.16 19.26 -21.90
CA VAL A 15 5.04 19.11 -22.82
C VAL A 15 4.05 18.23 -22.09
N SER A 16 3.11 18.91 -21.44
CA SER A 16 1.85 18.34 -21.02
C SER A 16 1.21 17.55 -22.16
N SER A 17 1.01 16.25 -21.93
CA SER A 17 -0.14 15.38 -22.28
C SER A 17 -1.12 15.73 -23.43
N ALA A 18 -0.74 16.50 -24.45
CA ALA A 18 -1.63 16.92 -25.54
C ALA A 18 -0.97 16.83 -26.93
N PHE A 19 0.12 16.07 -27.08
CA PHE A 19 0.86 15.98 -28.34
C PHE A 19 0.94 14.56 -28.92
N SER A 20 -0.22 13.88 -29.01
CA SER A 20 -0.40 12.72 -29.90
C SER A 20 -1.59 12.85 -30.84
N GLN A 21 -2.31 13.98 -30.86
CA GLN A 21 -3.27 14.27 -31.93
C GLN A 21 -2.54 14.75 -33.20
N ARG A 22 -1.76 13.84 -33.81
CA ARG A 22 -1.58 13.88 -35.26
C ARG A 22 -2.98 13.88 -35.85
N LEU A 23 -3.29 14.86 -36.70
CA LEU A 23 -4.56 15.02 -37.43
C LEU A 23 -5.01 13.70 -38.06
N LEU A 24 -5.71 12.87 -37.29
CA LEU A 24 -6.44 11.73 -37.79
C LEU A 24 -7.66 12.30 -38.53
N PRO A 25 -8.06 11.73 -39.68
CA PRO A 25 -9.36 12.03 -40.27
C PRO A 25 -10.44 11.92 -39.20
N GLN A 26 -11.39 12.86 -39.17
CA GLN A 26 -12.44 12.92 -38.15
C GLN A 26 -13.16 11.57 -37.97
N ASP A 27 -13.34 10.83 -39.07
CA ASP A 27 -13.95 9.50 -39.08
C ASP A 27 -13.12 8.47 -38.29
N SER A 28 -11.79 8.51 -38.39
CA SER A 28 -10.89 7.58 -37.68
C SER A 28 -10.90 7.80 -36.16
N ALA A 29 -11.01 9.04 -35.72
CA ALA A 29 -11.07 9.36 -34.28
C ALA A 29 -12.34 8.79 -33.63
N LYS A 30 -13.47 8.81 -34.34
CA LYS A 30 -14.75 8.26 -33.86
C LYS A 30 -14.66 6.76 -33.59
N PHE A 31 -14.08 5.98 -34.50
CA PHE A 31 -13.98 4.53 -34.29
C PHE A 31 -13.06 4.17 -33.14
N ILE A 32 -11.95 4.89 -33.00
CA ILE A 32 -11.01 4.71 -31.89
C ILE A 32 -11.71 4.99 -30.56
N SER A 33 -12.48 6.08 -30.45
CA SER A 33 -13.18 6.44 -29.20
C SER A 33 -14.21 5.41 -28.77
N ILE A 34 -14.91 4.74 -29.71
CA ILE A 34 -15.85 3.64 -29.36
C ILE A 34 -15.13 2.54 -28.58
N VAL A 35 -13.86 2.26 -28.88
CA VAL A 35 -13.08 1.23 -28.18
C VAL A 35 -12.42 1.80 -26.93
N THR A 36 -11.75 2.96 -27.02
CA THR A 36 -10.99 3.50 -25.88
C THR A 36 -11.88 3.94 -24.72
N ASP A 37 -13.08 4.45 -25.03
CA ASP A 37 -14.03 4.91 -24.02
C ASP A 37 -14.95 3.78 -23.54
N GLY A 38 -14.89 2.62 -24.20
CA GLY A 38 -15.63 1.42 -23.83
C GLY A 38 -14.92 0.57 -22.78
N THR A 39 -15.60 -0.48 -22.34
CA THR A 39 -15.14 -1.41 -21.30
C THR A 39 -15.29 -2.85 -21.76
N PHE A 40 -14.53 -3.76 -21.17
CA PHE A 40 -14.79 -5.19 -21.32
C PHE A 40 -15.88 -5.62 -20.33
N ASN A 41 -16.77 -6.54 -20.71
CA ASN A 41 -17.84 -7.01 -19.82
C ASN A 41 -17.34 -7.54 -18.46
N ASN A 42 -16.14 -8.14 -18.44
CA ASN A 42 -15.54 -8.67 -17.21
C ASN A 42 -14.77 -7.60 -16.41
N PHE A 43 -14.56 -6.42 -16.99
CA PHE A 43 -13.86 -5.27 -16.39
C PHE A 43 -14.67 -3.99 -16.65
N PRO A 44 -15.88 -3.86 -16.06
CA PRO A 44 -16.84 -2.83 -16.43
C PRO A 44 -16.48 -1.43 -15.91
N ASP A 45 -15.56 -1.34 -14.94
CA ASP A 45 -15.29 -0.11 -14.18
C ASP A 45 -14.14 0.74 -14.76
N VAL A 46 -13.31 0.17 -15.63
CA VAL A 46 -12.12 0.84 -16.18
C VAL A 46 -12.20 0.91 -17.71
N PRO A 47 -12.19 2.11 -18.32
CA PRO A 47 -12.13 2.27 -19.77
C PRO A 47 -10.87 1.62 -20.38
N ILE A 48 -11.01 0.99 -21.55
CA ILE A 48 -9.90 0.31 -22.23
C ILE A 48 -8.73 1.26 -22.50
N GLY A 49 -9.02 2.50 -22.92
CA GLY A 49 -7.99 3.50 -23.19
C GLY A 49 -7.15 3.81 -21.97
N GLU A 50 -7.79 4.00 -20.82
CA GLU A 50 -7.13 4.30 -19.55
C GLU A 50 -6.22 3.15 -19.10
N ALA A 51 -6.76 1.93 -19.06
CA ALA A 51 -6.00 0.75 -18.66
C ALA A 51 -4.81 0.49 -19.61
N PHE A 52 -5.02 0.66 -20.92
CA PHE A 52 -3.97 0.39 -21.91
C PHE A 52 -2.87 1.44 -21.88
N ASP A 53 -3.20 2.72 -21.70
CA ASP A 53 -2.22 3.78 -21.58
C ASP A 53 -1.42 3.70 -20.26
N SER A 54 -2.00 3.11 -19.21
CA SER A 54 -1.31 2.83 -17.96
C SER A 54 -0.37 1.62 -18.05
N PHE A 55 -0.78 0.55 -18.73
CA PHE A 55 -0.04 -0.71 -18.75
C PHE A 55 1.01 -0.80 -19.87
N PHE A 56 0.72 -0.27 -21.06
CA PHE A 56 1.58 -0.44 -22.22
C PHE A 56 2.42 0.81 -22.52
N GLU A 57 3.69 0.57 -22.82
CA GLU A 57 4.58 1.57 -23.39
C GLU A 57 4.42 1.66 -24.92
N MET A 58 4.85 2.80 -25.49
CA MET A 58 4.85 3.05 -26.94
C MET A 58 3.50 2.78 -27.62
N SER A 59 2.39 3.00 -26.90
CA SER A 59 1.03 2.70 -27.33
C SER A 59 0.67 3.41 -28.64
N ARG A 60 -0.05 2.70 -29.52
CA ARG A 60 -0.56 3.25 -30.78
C ARG A 60 -1.92 2.67 -31.10
N TRP A 61 -2.84 3.56 -31.44
CA TRP A 61 -4.17 3.24 -31.95
C TRP A 61 -4.26 3.59 -33.43
N LYS A 62 -4.89 2.73 -34.23
CA LYS A 62 -5.17 2.98 -35.64
C LYS A 62 -6.56 2.47 -36.00
N HIS A 63 -7.27 3.23 -36.82
CA HIS A 63 -8.48 2.75 -37.50
C HIS A 63 -8.12 2.24 -38.88
N LEU A 64 -8.68 1.09 -39.24
CA LEU A 64 -8.53 0.41 -40.52
C LEU A 64 -9.92 0.05 -41.04
N LYS A 65 -10.10 0.13 -42.36
CA LYS A 65 -11.31 -0.34 -43.05
C LYS A 65 -10.97 -1.55 -43.90
N GLU A 66 -11.44 -2.72 -43.50
CA GLU A 66 -11.20 -3.99 -44.19
C GLU A 66 -12.52 -4.45 -44.84
N GLY A 67 -12.68 -4.18 -46.13
CA GLY A 67 -13.95 -4.41 -46.83
C GLY A 67 -15.06 -3.52 -46.26
N THR A 68 -16.05 -4.15 -45.61
CA THR A 68 -17.16 -3.46 -44.94
C THR A 68 -16.96 -3.31 -43.43
N GLN A 69 -15.91 -3.89 -42.85
CA GLN A 69 -15.67 -3.88 -41.41
C GLN A 69 -14.81 -2.69 -41.00
N ASN A 70 -15.16 -2.07 -39.86
CA ASN A 70 -14.31 -1.10 -39.19
C ASN A 70 -13.50 -1.83 -38.12
N ILE A 71 -12.19 -1.75 -38.22
CA ILE A 71 -11.25 -2.36 -37.29
C ILE A 71 -10.50 -1.26 -36.58
N VAL A 72 -10.42 -1.35 -35.26
CA VAL A 72 -9.48 -0.56 -34.45
C VAL A 72 -8.35 -1.48 -34.04
N GLU A 73 -7.13 -1.13 -34.42
CA GLU A 73 -5.91 -1.84 -34.09
C GLU A 73 -5.16 -1.09 -33.00
N PHE A 74 -4.86 -1.78 -31.92
CA PHE A 74 -3.96 -1.35 -30.87
C PHE A 74 -2.62 -2.08 -31.00
N SER A 75 -1.52 -1.37 -30.74
CA SER A 75 -0.21 -1.98 -30.53
C SER A 75 0.53 -1.29 -29.40
N GLY A 76 1.27 -2.05 -28.60
CA GLY A 76 2.09 -1.54 -27.50
C GLY A 76 3.19 -2.51 -27.08
N THR A 77 4.07 -2.06 -26.20
CA THR A 77 5.11 -2.87 -25.56
C THR A 77 4.84 -3.00 -24.07
N PHE A 78 5.17 -4.14 -23.47
CA PHE A 78 5.01 -4.38 -22.03
C PHE A 78 6.16 -5.22 -21.50
N ALA A 79 6.39 -5.15 -20.19
CA ALA A 79 7.35 -5.99 -19.50
C ALA A 79 6.77 -7.41 -19.30
N ASP A 80 7.52 -8.41 -19.74
CA ASP A 80 7.24 -9.83 -19.57
C ASP A 80 8.28 -10.40 -18.60
N GLU A 81 7.80 -10.83 -17.42
CA GLU A 81 8.61 -11.30 -16.28
C GLU A 81 9.67 -12.34 -16.67
N TYR A 82 9.44 -13.11 -17.72
CA TYR A 82 10.36 -14.17 -18.15
C TYR A 82 11.18 -13.82 -19.40
N ARG A 83 10.83 -12.75 -20.12
CA ARG A 83 11.37 -12.45 -21.47
C ARG A 83 11.86 -11.02 -21.67
N GLY A 84 11.73 -10.15 -20.67
CA GLY A 84 12.12 -8.75 -20.77
C GLY A 84 11.00 -7.92 -21.39
N SER A 85 11.17 -7.45 -22.63
CA SER A 85 10.15 -6.63 -23.33
C SER A 85 9.44 -7.45 -24.40
N SER A 86 8.11 -7.45 -24.36
CA SER A 86 7.22 -8.12 -25.32
C SER A 86 6.33 -7.10 -26.04
N THR A 87 5.89 -7.44 -27.25
CA THR A 87 4.93 -6.62 -28.02
C THR A 87 3.56 -7.27 -28.05
N VAL A 88 2.52 -6.44 -28.04
CA VAL A 88 1.13 -6.87 -28.29
C VAL A 88 0.57 -6.16 -29.51
N LEU A 89 -0.29 -6.86 -30.25
CA LEU A 89 -1.20 -6.26 -31.22
C LEU A 89 -2.59 -6.83 -31.00
N MET A 90 -3.59 -5.95 -30.91
CA MET A 90 -5.00 -6.32 -30.73
C MET A 90 -5.86 -5.66 -31.80
N ARG A 91 -6.87 -6.37 -32.30
CA ARG A 91 -7.83 -5.84 -33.27
C ARG A 91 -9.26 -5.98 -32.76
N PHE A 92 -9.93 -4.85 -32.67
CA PHE A 92 -11.32 -4.72 -32.28
C PHE A 92 -12.16 -4.52 -33.53
N SER A 93 -13.15 -5.40 -33.75
CA SER A 93 -14.18 -5.18 -34.76
C SER A 93 -15.24 -4.26 -34.17
N VAL A 94 -15.53 -3.14 -34.84
CA VAL A 94 -16.40 -2.07 -34.33
C VAL A 94 -17.69 -1.99 -35.15
N VAL A 95 -18.84 -1.97 -34.46
CA VAL A 95 -20.16 -1.75 -35.03
C VAL A 95 -20.60 -0.32 -34.70
N GLU A 96 -20.57 0.55 -35.72
CA GLU A 96 -20.80 1.99 -35.55
C GLU A 96 -22.21 2.33 -35.08
N GLU A 97 -23.22 1.66 -35.64
CA GLU A 97 -24.64 1.93 -35.37
C GLU A 97 -24.98 1.72 -33.89
N ASP A 98 -24.39 0.70 -33.28
CA ASP A 98 -24.63 0.33 -31.87
C ASP A 98 -23.58 0.88 -30.92
N SER A 99 -22.51 1.50 -31.44
CA SER A 99 -21.32 1.90 -30.66
C SER A 99 -20.76 0.75 -29.83
N THR A 100 -20.72 -0.46 -30.41
CA THR A 100 -20.19 -1.67 -29.77
C THR A 100 -18.94 -2.16 -30.48
N PHE A 101 -18.18 -3.01 -29.80
CA PHE A 101 -16.99 -3.65 -30.36
C PHE A 101 -16.79 -5.07 -29.81
N THR A 102 -15.98 -5.85 -30.52
CA THR A 102 -15.53 -7.18 -30.09
C THR A 102 -14.04 -7.33 -30.35
N LEU A 103 -13.27 -7.82 -29.37
CA LEU A 103 -11.87 -8.21 -29.59
C LEU A 103 -11.84 -9.44 -30.51
N SER A 104 -11.42 -9.22 -31.76
CA SER A 104 -11.51 -10.20 -32.84
C SER A 104 -10.19 -10.92 -33.13
N TYR A 105 -9.07 -10.33 -32.74
CA TYR A 105 -7.74 -10.90 -32.93
C TYR A 105 -6.77 -10.29 -31.93
N TRP A 106 -5.83 -11.09 -31.45
CA TRP A 106 -4.67 -10.61 -30.70
C TRP A 106 -3.45 -11.50 -30.92
N GLU A 107 -2.28 -10.90 -30.80
CA GLU A 107 -0.98 -11.57 -30.90
C GLU A 107 0.00 -11.00 -29.89
N ILE A 108 0.91 -11.86 -29.42
CA ILE A 108 2.06 -11.48 -28.61
C ILE A 108 3.31 -11.86 -29.39
N ASN A 109 4.23 -10.90 -29.58
CA ASN A 109 5.47 -11.10 -30.32
C ASN A 109 5.25 -11.68 -31.74
N GLY A 110 4.15 -11.28 -32.40
CA GLY A 110 3.77 -11.77 -33.74
C GLY A 110 3.16 -13.17 -33.76
N VAL A 111 2.95 -13.80 -32.61
CA VAL A 111 2.28 -15.11 -32.49
C VAL A 111 0.84 -14.89 -32.07
N SER A 112 -0.09 -15.24 -32.97
CA SER A 112 -1.53 -15.20 -32.69
C SER A 112 -1.87 -16.02 -31.45
N GLN A 113 -2.68 -15.44 -30.58
CA GLN A 113 -3.16 -16.06 -29.35
C GLN A 113 -4.60 -16.54 -29.53
N ASP A 114 -4.98 -17.62 -28.84
CA ASP A 114 -6.38 -18.06 -28.75
C ASP A 114 -7.09 -17.39 -27.56
N ASN A 115 -8.34 -17.78 -27.30
CA ASN A 115 -9.13 -17.21 -26.21
C ASN A 115 -8.82 -17.83 -24.84
N SER A 116 -8.02 -18.90 -24.75
CA SER A 116 -7.80 -19.61 -23.48
C SER A 116 -7.02 -18.79 -22.46
N GLY A 117 -6.06 -17.97 -22.92
CA GLY A 117 -5.27 -17.07 -22.08
C GLY A 117 -5.75 -15.61 -22.07
N GLN A 118 -6.82 -15.28 -22.79
CA GLN A 118 -7.26 -13.89 -22.98
C GLN A 118 -7.68 -13.26 -21.65
N TYR A 119 -8.46 -13.97 -20.85
CA TYR A 119 -8.94 -13.44 -19.56
C TYR A 119 -7.77 -13.11 -18.63
N ALA A 120 -6.87 -14.05 -18.39
CA ALA A 120 -5.67 -13.85 -17.56
C ALA A 120 -4.77 -12.72 -18.08
N PHE A 121 -4.67 -12.53 -19.40
CA PHE A 121 -3.92 -11.42 -19.96
C PHE A 121 -4.60 -10.07 -19.71
N LEU A 122 -5.92 -10.00 -19.88
CA LEU A 122 -6.70 -8.79 -19.59
C LEU A 122 -6.71 -8.47 -18.09
N GLU A 123 -6.76 -9.47 -17.21
CA GLU A 123 -6.66 -9.25 -15.76
C GLU A 123 -5.42 -8.44 -15.37
N ARG A 124 -4.26 -8.75 -15.96
CA ARG A 124 -3.00 -8.02 -15.72
C ARG A 124 -3.07 -6.54 -16.12
N ILE A 125 -3.97 -6.19 -17.03
CA ILE A 125 -4.12 -4.83 -17.57
C ILE A 125 -5.20 -4.04 -16.81
N PHE A 126 -6.31 -4.69 -16.50
CA PHE A 126 -7.53 -4.04 -16.01
C PHE A 126 -7.74 -4.15 -14.51
N LEU A 127 -7.12 -5.13 -13.84
CA LEU A 127 -7.11 -5.15 -12.38
C LEU A 127 -5.98 -4.25 -11.88
N PRO A 128 -6.16 -3.51 -10.77
CA PRO A 128 -5.05 -2.87 -10.09
C PRO A 128 -3.95 -3.90 -9.84
N ASP A 129 -2.69 -3.46 -9.78
CA ASP A 129 -1.55 -4.36 -9.55
C ASP A 129 -1.92 -5.42 -8.51
N ARG A 130 -1.95 -6.69 -8.95
CA ARG A 130 -2.50 -7.80 -8.16
C ARG A 130 -1.80 -7.88 -6.81
N ALA A 131 -0.51 -7.53 -6.79
CA ALA A 131 0.27 -7.31 -5.59
C ALA A 131 -0.34 -6.25 -4.65
N ALA A 132 -0.62 -5.05 -5.16
CA ALA A 132 -1.23 -3.98 -4.38
C ALA A 132 -2.61 -4.37 -3.83
N VAL A 133 -3.43 -5.08 -4.60
CA VAL A 133 -4.74 -5.58 -4.13
C VAL A 133 -4.55 -6.62 -3.03
N ALA A 134 -3.69 -7.62 -3.25
CA ALA A 134 -3.42 -8.67 -2.27
C ALA A 134 -2.87 -8.08 -0.95
N ILE A 135 -1.90 -7.17 -1.04
CA ILE A 135 -1.34 -6.45 0.12
C ILE A 135 -2.44 -5.68 0.85
N SER A 136 -3.33 -4.97 0.14
CA SER A 136 -4.43 -4.23 0.78
C SER A 136 -5.42 -5.15 1.52
N ILE A 137 -5.67 -6.36 1.03
CA ILE A 137 -6.59 -7.31 1.68
C ILE A 137 -6.07 -7.70 3.07
N VAL A 138 -4.76 -7.89 3.22
CA VAL A 138 -4.14 -8.20 4.52
C VAL A 138 -3.97 -6.94 5.35
N ARG A 139 -3.30 -5.92 4.79
CA ARG A 139 -2.91 -4.71 5.51
C ARG A 139 -4.12 -3.93 6.05
N ASP A 140 -5.19 -3.84 5.27
CA ASP A 140 -6.39 -3.10 5.66
C ASP A 140 -7.43 -4.03 6.32
N GLY A 141 -7.08 -5.32 6.49
CA GLY A 141 -7.89 -6.35 7.12
C GLY A 141 -7.72 -6.40 8.65
N PHE A 142 -8.43 -7.35 9.25
CA PHE A 142 -8.42 -7.63 10.69
C PHE A 142 -8.45 -9.14 10.93
N PHE A 143 -7.89 -9.58 12.06
CA PHE A 143 -8.04 -10.96 12.51
C PHE A 143 -9.40 -11.14 13.18
N TYR A 144 -9.97 -12.35 13.10
CA TYR A 144 -11.28 -12.63 13.70
C TYR A 144 -11.26 -12.44 15.23
N GLU A 145 -10.14 -12.76 15.86
CA GLU A 145 -9.87 -12.56 17.28
C GLU A 145 -9.72 -11.08 17.67
N PHE A 146 -9.40 -10.21 16.70
CA PHE A 146 -9.17 -8.77 16.87
C PHE A 146 -9.96 -7.95 15.84
N PRO A 147 -11.30 -8.02 15.83
CA PRO A 147 -12.13 -7.52 14.73
C PRO A 147 -12.09 -6.00 14.55
N ASP A 148 -11.70 -5.26 15.60
CA ASP A 148 -11.62 -3.80 15.61
C ASP A 148 -10.18 -3.28 15.42
N ARG A 149 -9.22 -4.17 15.11
CA ARG A 149 -7.81 -3.81 14.92
C ARG A 149 -7.37 -4.05 13.48
N VAL A 150 -7.04 -2.97 12.80
CA VAL A 150 -6.46 -3.04 11.45
C VAL A 150 -5.03 -3.56 11.54
N ILE A 151 -4.71 -4.57 10.74
CA ILE A 151 -3.41 -5.26 10.77
C ILE A 151 -2.28 -4.29 10.44
N GLY A 152 -2.40 -3.52 9.35
CA GLY A 152 -1.36 -2.61 8.89
C GLY A 152 -0.99 -1.55 9.91
N GLU A 153 -1.99 -0.96 10.58
CA GLU A 153 -1.79 0.04 11.63
C GLU A 153 -1.12 -0.58 12.87
N SER A 154 -1.58 -1.75 13.28
CA SER A 154 -1.04 -2.45 14.46
C SER A 154 0.38 -2.95 14.22
N PHE A 155 0.65 -3.50 13.03
CA PHE A 155 1.98 -3.95 12.62
C PHE A 155 2.93 -2.76 12.49
N GLY A 156 2.50 -1.65 11.88
CA GLY A 156 3.32 -0.44 11.78
C GLY A 156 3.63 0.20 13.13
N SER A 157 2.76 0.03 14.12
CA SER A 157 2.96 0.55 15.48
C SER A 157 3.89 -0.32 16.33
N PHE A 158 3.94 -1.62 16.05
CA PHE A 158 4.69 -2.61 16.83
C PHE A 158 6.08 -2.90 16.24
N PHE A 159 6.20 -3.00 14.92
CA PHE A 159 7.45 -3.36 14.25
C PHE A 159 8.19 -2.14 13.69
N ALA A 160 9.49 -2.06 13.98
CA ALA A 160 10.40 -1.11 13.37
C ALA A 160 10.88 -1.58 11.98
N ASP A 161 11.28 -0.63 11.12
CA ASP A 161 11.84 -0.87 9.79
C ASP A 161 11.08 -1.90 8.94
N SER A 162 9.75 -1.82 8.99
CA SER A 162 8.88 -2.82 8.36
C SER A 162 8.57 -2.55 6.89
N TYR A 163 8.31 -3.61 6.13
CA TYR A 163 7.86 -3.53 4.74
C TYR A 163 6.95 -4.70 4.36
N TRP A 164 6.20 -4.49 3.27
CA TRP A 164 5.31 -5.48 2.68
C TRP A 164 5.82 -5.88 1.30
N ASP A 165 5.75 -7.16 0.98
CA ASP A 165 6.05 -7.71 -0.34
C ASP A 165 4.95 -8.68 -0.78
N TYR A 166 4.98 -9.07 -2.05
CA TYR A 166 4.05 -10.01 -2.64
C TYR A 166 4.76 -10.92 -3.65
N PHE A 167 4.36 -12.19 -3.65
CA PHE A 167 4.77 -13.13 -4.69
C PHE A 167 3.71 -14.19 -4.95
N LEU A 168 3.80 -14.84 -6.11
CA LEU A 168 3.03 -16.03 -6.44
C LEU A 168 3.85 -17.29 -6.14
N THR A 169 3.23 -18.26 -5.48
CA THR A 169 3.84 -19.60 -5.33
C THR A 169 3.83 -20.35 -6.66
N SER A 170 4.58 -21.45 -6.73
CA SER A 170 4.55 -22.36 -7.90
C SER A 170 3.16 -22.94 -8.17
N ASP A 171 2.33 -23.01 -7.14
CA ASP A 171 0.95 -23.51 -7.21
C ASP A 171 -0.06 -22.36 -7.46
N ASN A 172 0.42 -21.17 -7.84
CA ASN A 172 -0.38 -20.00 -8.19
C ASN A 172 -1.26 -19.48 -7.02
N LEU A 173 -0.74 -19.59 -5.79
CA LEU A 173 -1.32 -18.94 -4.62
C LEU A 173 -0.74 -17.54 -4.46
N ASP A 174 -1.59 -16.56 -4.21
CA ASP A 174 -1.21 -15.20 -3.84
C ASP A 174 -0.65 -15.21 -2.40
N VAL A 175 0.61 -14.79 -2.24
CA VAL A 175 1.24 -14.66 -0.93
C VAL A 175 1.63 -13.22 -0.69
N VAL A 176 1.18 -12.69 0.44
CA VAL A 176 1.65 -11.41 0.98
C VAL A 176 2.65 -11.72 2.08
N GLU A 177 3.81 -11.09 2.01
CA GLU A 177 4.86 -11.20 3.02
C GLU A 177 4.99 -9.87 3.75
N PHE A 178 5.15 -9.94 5.06
CA PHE A 178 5.50 -8.81 5.89
C PHE A 178 6.78 -9.13 6.64
N SER A 179 7.75 -8.22 6.61
CA SER A 179 8.93 -8.26 7.48
C SER A 179 9.00 -7.00 8.33
N GLY A 180 9.48 -7.14 9.57
CA GLY A 180 9.77 -6.03 10.47
C GLY A 180 10.53 -6.49 11.71
N PHE A 181 11.14 -5.55 12.42
CA PHE A 181 11.95 -5.82 13.60
C PHE A 181 11.21 -5.49 14.88
N PHE A 182 11.40 -6.30 15.93
CA PHE A 182 10.84 -6.05 17.25
C PHE A 182 11.79 -6.54 18.35
N TYR A 183 11.61 -6.02 19.56
CA TYR A 183 12.38 -6.46 20.72
C TYR A 183 11.72 -7.68 21.37
N SER A 184 12.50 -8.73 21.59
CA SER A 184 12.12 -9.94 22.31
C SER A 184 13.20 -10.28 23.32
N ASN A 185 12.88 -10.25 24.61
CA ASN A 185 13.84 -10.45 25.71
C ASN A 185 15.10 -9.56 25.60
N ASP A 186 14.90 -8.26 25.37
CA ASP A 186 15.96 -7.25 25.18
C ASP A 186 16.85 -7.45 23.93
N GLU A 187 16.50 -8.39 23.05
CA GLU A 187 17.18 -8.62 21.78
C GLU A 187 16.30 -8.15 20.62
N LEU A 188 16.89 -7.37 19.70
CA LEU A 188 16.22 -6.97 18.45
C LEU A 188 16.26 -8.15 17.47
N VAL A 189 15.10 -8.64 17.10
CA VAL A 189 14.92 -9.80 16.21
C VAL A 189 14.02 -9.44 15.02
N GLU A 190 14.18 -10.15 13.90
CA GLU A 190 13.34 -9.99 12.71
C GLU A 190 12.15 -10.95 12.76
N ALA A 191 10.94 -10.44 12.52
CA ALA A 191 9.75 -11.26 12.25
C ALA A 191 9.41 -11.24 10.76
N LEU A 192 9.11 -12.41 10.19
CA LEU A 192 8.63 -12.55 8.82
C LEU A 192 7.31 -13.33 8.83
N PHE A 193 6.21 -12.66 8.52
CA PHE A 193 4.89 -13.26 8.32
C PHE A 193 4.64 -13.51 6.84
N GLN A 194 4.02 -14.65 6.51
CA GLN A 194 3.42 -14.87 5.20
C GLN A 194 1.95 -15.20 5.33
N PHE A 195 1.16 -14.59 4.45
CA PHE A 195 -0.29 -14.74 4.37
C PHE A 195 -0.66 -15.33 3.02
N ILE A 196 -1.46 -16.40 3.00
CA ILE A 196 -2.12 -16.84 1.77
C ILE A 196 -3.38 -16.00 1.59
N VAL A 197 -3.50 -15.35 0.43
CA VAL A 197 -4.60 -14.43 0.12
C VAL A 197 -5.51 -15.02 -0.95
N ASN A 198 -6.81 -14.99 -0.70
CA ASN A 198 -7.81 -15.19 -1.73
C ASN A 198 -8.29 -13.82 -2.21
N VAL A 199 -7.77 -13.38 -3.37
CA VAL A 199 -8.08 -12.07 -3.94
C VAL A 199 -9.56 -11.95 -4.33
N ASP A 200 -10.16 -13.04 -4.81
CA ASP A 200 -11.56 -13.07 -5.26
C ASP A 200 -12.54 -12.98 -4.09
N GLU A 201 -12.28 -13.73 -3.02
CA GLU A 201 -13.11 -13.74 -1.80
C GLU A 201 -12.75 -12.60 -0.83
N ARG A 202 -11.64 -11.91 -1.07
CA ARG A 202 -11.05 -10.88 -0.20
C ARG A 202 -10.81 -11.38 1.22
N THR A 203 -10.27 -12.60 1.33
CA THR A 203 -9.92 -13.24 2.61
C THR A 203 -8.44 -13.58 2.64
N PHE A 204 -7.90 -13.82 3.83
CA PHE A 204 -6.51 -14.26 4.01
C PHE A 204 -6.39 -15.17 5.23
N GLU A 205 -5.31 -15.94 5.29
CA GLU A 205 -4.90 -16.72 6.47
C GLU A 205 -3.39 -16.65 6.66
N ILE A 206 -2.93 -16.76 7.91
CA ILE A 206 -1.50 -16.86 8.20
C ILE A 206 -1.01 -18.24 7.77
N ALA A 207 -0.02 -18.27 6.90
CA ALA A 207 0.61 -19.50 6.42
C ALA A 207 1.96 -19.76 7.08
N TYR A 208 2.65 -18.71 7.53
CA TYR A 208 4.01 -18.82 8.08
C TYR A 208 4.33 -17.66 9.02
N LEU A 209 5.11 -17.96 10.07
CA LEU A 209 5.88 -16.99 10.84
C LEU A 209 7.30 -17.51 11.02
N GLY A 210 8.29 -16.69 10.66
CA GLY A 210 9.69 -16.84 11.00
C GLY A 210 10.11 -15.78 12.00
N VAL A 211 10.94 -16.14 12.98
CA VAL A 211 11.66 -15.20 13.84
C VAL A 211 13.15 -15.51 13.73
N ASP A 212 13.96 -14.56 13.27
CA ASP A 212 15.37 -14.76 12.92
C ASP A 212 15.60 -16.05 12.09
N ASP A 213 14.86 -16.19 10.99
CA ASP A 213 14.85 -17.36 10.09
C ASP A 213 14.41 -18.70 10.74
N VAL A 214 13.95 -18.69 11.99
CA VAL A 214 13.41 -19.88 12.65
C VAL A 214 11.90 -19.91 12.52
N THR A 215 11.37 -20.96 11.90
CA THR A 215 9.92 -21.21 11.79
C THR A 215 9.30 -21.40 13.17
N GLN A 216 8.21 -20.69 13.41
CA GLN A 216 7.45 -20.72 14.65
C GLN A 216 6.19 -21.58 14.53
N ASP A 217 5.70 -22.07 15.67
CA ASP A 217 4.44 -22.81 15.75
C ASP A 217 3.25 -21.87 16.03
N ASP A 218 2.02 -22.42 15.92
CA ASP A 218 0.79 -21.68 16.17
C ASP A 218 0.72 -21.06 17.57
N THR A 219 1.41 -21.64 18.56
CA THR A 219 1.41 -21.10 19.93
C THR A 219 2.20 -19.80 19.98
N LEU A 220 3.36 -19.76 19.35
CA LEU A 220 4.17 -18.55 19.28
C LEU A 220 3.58 -17.50 18.32
N ILE A 221 2.94 -17.92 17.23
CA ILE A 221 2.15 -17.01 16.39
C ILE A 221 1.08 -16.32 17.24
N ASN A 222 0.25 -17.08 17.96
CA ASN A 222 -0.80 -16.51 18.81
C ASN A 222 -0.23 -15.63 19.94
N THR A 223 0.90 -16.01 20.52
CA THR A 223 1.56 -15.19 21.55
C THR A 223 2.00 -13.84 20.97
N LEU A 224 2.65 -13.84 19.81
CA LEU A 224 3.09 -12.62 19.15
C LEU A 224 1.90 -11.76 18.68
N LEU A 225 0.87 -12.36 18.11
CA LEU A 225 -0.36 -11.64 17.75
C LEU A 225 -1.01 -11.00 18.99
N ASN A 226 -1.07 -11.69 20.12
CA ASN A 226 -1.54 -11.08 21.36
C ASN A 226 -0.64 -9.90 21.79
N SER A 227 0.69 -10.01 21.67
CA SER A 227 1.59 -8.89 21.96
C SER A 227 1.36 -7.70 21.02
N ILE A 228 1.00 -7.94 19.75
CA ILE A 228 0.72 -6.88 18.77
C ILE A 228 -0.65 -6.24 19.04
N PHE A 229 -1.68 -7.06 19.21
CA PHE A 229 -3.09 -6.62 19.14
C PHE A 229 -3.80 -6.55 20.49
N ALA A 230 -3.37 -7.32 21.48
CA ALA A 230 -3.94 -7.35 22.82
C ALA A 230 -3.08 -6.59 23.83
N SER A 231 -1.98 -5.97 23.40
CA SER A 231 -1.16 -5.15 24.28
C SER A 231 -1.89 -3.86 24.63
N LYS A 232 -1.88 -3.55 25.93
CA LYS A 232 -2.33 -2.25 26.45
C LYS A 232 -1.60 -1.09 25.77
N ILE A 233 -0.36 -1.30 25.29
CA ILE A 233 0.37 -0.31 24.50
C ILE A 233 -0.44 0.08 23.26
N THR A 234 -1.02 -0.89 22.56
CA THR A 234 -1.84 -0.66 21.37
C THR A 234 -3.16 0.04 21.71
N ASP A 235 -3.73 -0.20 22.89
CA ASP A 235 -4.87 0.56 23.40
C ASP A 235 -4.54 2.05 23.50
N VAL A 236 -3.37 2.37 24.07
CA VAL A 236 -2.93 3.77 24.23
C VAL A 236 -2.48 4.37 22.90
N LYS A 237 -1.59 3.72 22.14
CA LYS A 237 -1.02 4.25 20.89
C LYS A 237 -2.09 4.54 19.83
N ASN A 238 -3.08 3.66 19.66
CA ASN A 238 -4.10 3.81 18.61
C ASN A 238 -5.32 4.62 19.05
N SER A 239 -5.25 5.26 20.21
CA SER A 239 -6.33 6.10 20.75
C SER A 239 -6.03 7.59 20.56
N TYR A 240 -6.93 8.42 21.09
CA TYR A 240 -6.73 9.84 21.26
C TYR A 240 -6.75 10.17 22.74
N PHE A 241 -5.75 10.92 23.22
CA PHE A 241 -5.68 11.31 24.63
C PHE A 241 -6.87 12.16 25.06
N ASP A 242 -7.32 13.07 24.19
CA ASP A 242 -8.46 13.93 24.43
C ASP A 242 -9.25 14.14 23.13
N VAL A 243 -10.55 14.45 23.25
CA VAL A 243 -11.45 14.75 22.12
C VAL A 243 -10.97 15.94 21.29
N TYR A 244 -10.12 16.80 21.84
CA TYR A 244 -9.52 17.94 21.14
C TYR A 244 -8.33 17.57 20.25
N TYR A 245 -7.67 16.43 20.48
CA TYR A 245 -6.47 15.97 19.74
C TYR A 245 -6.76 14.71 18.93
N ASN A 246 -7.82 14.75 18.12
CA ASN A 246 -8.37 13.54 17.46
C ASN A 246 -8.02 13.37 15.97
N TRP A 247 -7.13 14.20 15.42
CA TRP A 247 -6.74 14.15 14.01
C TRP A 247 -5.50 13.27 13.76
N MET A 248 -4.80 12.87 14.83
CA MET A 248 -3.63 12.00 14.83
C MET A 248 -3.65 11.21 16.15
N THR A 249 -3.38 9.92 16.08
CA THR A 249 -3.38 9.05 17.29
C THR A 249 -2.26 9.46 18.24
N LEU A 250 -2.37 9.09 19.52
CA LEU A 250 -1.36 9.43 20.52
C LEU A 250 0.01 8.83 20.16
N GLY A 251 0.01 7.59 19.67
CA GLY A 251 1.20 6.90 19.20
C GLY A 251 1.87 7.62 18.04
N GLU A 252 1.12 7.95 16.98
CA GLU A 252 1.65 8.71 15.84
C GLU A 252 2.24 10.07 16.26
N ALA A 253 1.55 10.77 17.16
CA ALA A 253 1.96 12.08 17.64
C ALA A 253 3.28 12.01 18.42
N PHE A 254 3.39 11.05 19.34
CA PHE A 254 4.57 10.89 20.18
C PHE A 254 5.75 10.32 19.38
N ASP A 255 5.53 9.27 18.58
CA ASP A 255 6.56 8.65 17.76
C ASP A 255 7.15 9.62 16.72
N SER A 256 6.34 10.59 16.24
CA SER A 256 6.81 11.61 15.29
C SER A 256 7.51 12.80 15.94
N PHE A 257 7.14 13.16 17.17
CA PHE A 257 7.63 14.36 17.84
C PHE A 257 8.92 14.11 18.63
N PHE A 258 8.96 13.01 19.40
CA PHE A 258 10.09 12.69 20.27
C PHE A 258 11.21 11.98 19.50
N TYR A 259 12.43 12.22 19.94
CA TYR A 259 13.60 11.44 19.55
C TYR A 259 13.71 10.19 20.42
N ASP A 260 14.07 9.09 19.78
CA ASP A 260 14.23 7.75 20.38
C ASP A 260 13.01 7.32 21.23
N PRO A 261 11.77 7.39 20.67
CA PRO A 261 10.57 7.02 21.39
C PRO A 261 10.60 5.54 21.79
N TYR A 262 10.23 5.26 23.03
CA TYR A 262 10.15 3.92 23.59
C TYR A 262 8.83 3.76 24.34
N TRP A 263 8.14 2.64 24.09
CA TRP A 263 6.91 2.28 24.76
C TRP A 263 7.10 0.94 25.45
N ASP A 264 6.61 0.83 26.68
CA ASP A 264 6.64 -0.39 27.47
C ASP A 264 5.29 -0.66 28.11
N TYR A 265 5.07 -1.89 28.54
CA TYR A 265 3.92 -2.29 29.34
C TYR A 265 4.37 -3.17 30.49
N PHE A 266 3.85 -2.88 31.68
CA PHE A 266 4.06 -3.70 32.86
C PHE A 266 2.86 -3.66 33.80
N LEU A 267 2.74 -4.71 34.63
CA LEU A 267 1.87 -4.68 35.80
C LEU A 267 2.61 -4.02 36.96
N SER A 268 2.06 -2.93 37.48
CA SER A 268 2.63 -2.22 38.63
C SER A 268 2.59 -3.06 39.90
N THR A 269 3.26 -2.60 40.97
CA THR A 269 3.21 -3.28 42.28
C THR A 269 1.83 -3.29 42.94
N ASP A 270 0.91 -2.46 42.45
CA ASP A 270 -0.48 -2.39 42.89
C ASP A 270 -1.44 -3.10 41.92
N ASP A 271 -0.90 -3.97 41.05
CA ASP A 271 -1.61 -4.75 40.04
C ASP A 271 -2.37 -3.88 39.00
N LEU A 272 -1.89 -2.67 38.73
CA LEU A 272 -2.39 -1.80 37.65
C LEU A 272 -1.69 -2.11 36.32
N ASP A 273 -2.45 -2.19 35.24
CA ASP A 273 -1.95 -2.22 33.87
C ASP A 273 -1.37 -0.86 33.48
N ILE A 274 -0.05 -0.76 33.39
CA ILE A 274 0.64 0.50 33.04
C ILE A 274 1.25 0.38 31.65
N VAL A 275 0.93 1.35 30.80
CA VAL A 275 1.69 1.64 29.59
C VAL A 275 2.60 2.81 29.88
N GLU A 276 3.89 2.62 29.68
CA GLU A 276 4.89 3.65 29.86
C GLU A 276 5.40 4.13 28.49
N PHE A 277 5.63 5.43 28.40
CA PHE A 277 6.31 6.07 27.29
C PHE A 277 7.54 6.79 27.80
N TYR A 278 8.62 6.68 27.04
CA TYR A 278 9.83 7.47 27.15
C TYR A 278 10.16 8.12 25.81
N GLY A 279 10.67 9.35 25.85
CA GLY A 279 11.24 10.00 24.68
C GLY A 279 12.02 11.25 25.07
N THR A 280 12.86 11.72 24.14
CA THR A 280 13.63 12.96 24.33
C THR A 280 13.22 14.02 23.32
N PHE A 281 13.35 15.30 23.64
CA PHE A 281 13.00 16.39 22.72
C PHE A 281 13.79 17.67 23.02
N ASP A 282 13.76 18.62 22.08
CA ASP A 282 14.39 19.93 22.27
C ASP A 282 13.36 20.96 22.79
N LEU A 283 13.50 21.36 24.05
CA LEU A 283 12.67 22.38 24.68
C LEU A 283 13.32 23.76 24.51
N GLY A 284 13.28 24.29 23.29
CA GLY A 284 13.77 25.63 22.98
C GLY A 284 15.29 25.75 23.07
N GLY A 285 16.02 24.75 22.56
CA GLY A 285 17.48 24.66 22.56
C GLY A 285 18.07 23.91 23.76
N ILE A 286 17.22 23.32 24.60
CA ILE A 286 17.61 22.54 25.79
C ILE A 286 17.06 21.13 25.60
N PRO A 287 17.91 20.09 25.50
CA PRO A 287 17.47 18.71 25.50
C PRO A 287 16.74 18.39 26.81
N ALA A 288 15.57 17.76 26.69
CA ALA A 288 14.75 17.32 27.81
C ALA A 288 14.28 15.89 27.58
N GLU A 289 14.08 15.16 28.67
CA GLU A 289 13.60 13.77 28.70
C GLU A 289 12.20 13.73 29.31
N VAL A 290 11.31 12.94 28.73
CA VAL A 290 9.93 12.76 29.21
C VAL A 290 9.71 11.30 29.55
N TYR A 291 9.07 11.07 30.69
CA TYR A 291 8.46 9.79 31.06
C TYR A 291 6.97 10.01 31.32
N CYS A 292 6.12 9.20 30.71
CA CYS A 292 4.67 9.21 30.90
C CYS A 292 4.19 7.79 31.19
N GLN A 293 3.30 7.63 32.15
CA GLN A 293 2.62 6.37 32.45
C GLN A 293 1.12 6.57 32.34
N PHE A 294 0.48 5.63 31.66
CA PHE A 294 -0.96 5.57 31.46
C PHE A 294 -1.51 4.32 32.17
N GLU A 295 -2.49 4.50 33.06
CA GLU A 295 -3.23 3.39 33.65
C GLU A 295 -4.31 2.96 32.67
N VAL A 296 -4.26 1.72 32.18
CA VAL A 296 -5.15 1.22 31.12
C VAL A 296 -6.18 0.26 31.69
N TYR A 297 -7.45 0.58 31.53
CA TYR A 297 -8.56 -0.23 32.04
C TYR A 297 -8.89 -1.41 31.10
N ASP A 298 -9.72 -2.34 31.59
CA ASP A 298 -10.14 -3.54 30.84
C ASP A 298 -10.88 -3.22 29.53
N ASP A 299 -11.54 -2.05 29.45
CA ASP A 299 -12.26 -1.60 28.27
C ASP A 299 -11.37 -0.85 27.26
N GLY A 300 -10.05 -0.78 27.52
CA GLY A 300 -9.07 -0.10 26.68
C GLY A 300 -9.03 1.42 26.85
N SER A 301 -9.91 1.99 27.68
CA SER A 301 -9.76 3.38 28.11
C SER A 301 -8.57 3.52 29.06
N TYR A 302 -8.03 4.72 29.21
CA TYR A 302 -6.89 4.98 30.08
C TYR A 302 -6.88 6.41 30.60
N ASP A 303 -6.19 6.61 31.71
CA ASP A 303 -5.91 7.91 32.30
C ASP A 303 -4.39 8.16 32.39
N LEU A 304 -3.96 9.42 32.33
CA LEU A 304 -2.59 9.77 32.67
C LEU A 304 -2.37 9.52 34.17
N TYR A 305 -1.57 8.50 34.48
CA TYR A 305 -1.30 8.07 35.84
C TYR A 305 -0.13 8.85 36.46
N TYR A 306 0.95 9.00 35.70
CA TYR A 306 2.16 9.70 36.12
C TYR A 306 2.84 10.33 34.92
N TRP A 307 3.48 11.48 35.10
CA TRP A 307 4.45 11.95 34.11
C TRP A 307 5.46 12.92 34.72
N GLU A 308 6.62 13.02 34.07
CA GLU A 308 7.71 13.89 34.46
C GLU A 308 8.47 14.43 33.24
N ILE A 309 9.19 15.53 33.50
CA ILE A 309 10.22 16.06 32.61
C ILE A 309 11.51 16.15 33.41
N ASP A 310 12.61 15.58 32.89
CA ASP A 310 13.94 15.59 33.53
C ASP A 310 13.92 15.13 35.01
N GLU A 311 13.23 14.02 35.30
CA GLU A 311 13.06 13.45 36.66
C GLU A 311 12.19 14.29 37.63
N TYR A 312 11.53 15.35 37.14
CA TYR A 312 10.59 16.15 37.93
C TYR A 312 9.15 15.89 37.53
N HIS A 313 8.38 15.32 38.45
CA HIS A 313 6.93 15.15 38.28
C HIS A 313 6.24 16.48 38.02
N GLU A 314 5.40 16.52 36.99
CA GLU A 314 4.72 17.72 36.51
C GLU A 314 3.19 17.64 36.63
N SER A 315 2.52 18.79 36.53
CA SER A 315 1.05 18.83 36.63
C SER A 315 0.35 18.38 35.35
N ILE A 316 -0.88 17.87 35.44
CA ILE A 316 -1.71 17.55 34.26
C ILE A 316 -1.87 18.73 33.29
N ASN A 317 -1.91 19.96 33.81
CA ASN A 317 -1.98 21.16 32.97
C ASN A 317 -0.70 21.35 32.13
N ALA A 318 0.46 21.00 32.68
CA ALA A 318 1.71 21.04 31.93
C ALA A 318 1.76 19.91 30.88
N PHE A 319 1.11 18.78 31.12
CA PHE A 319 0.97 17.72 30.12
C PHE A 319 0.12 18.20 28.94
N TYR A 320 -1.00 18.87 29.19
CA TYR A 320 -1.80 19.48 28.13
C TYR A 320 -1.02 20.53 27.32
N LEU A 321 -0.12 21.31 27.94
CA LEU A 321 0.75 22.22 27.21
C LEU A 321 1.78 21.49 26.32
N LEU A 322 2.27 20.34 26.78
CA LEU A 322 3.12 19.46 25.96
C LEU A 322 2.32 18.91 24.77
N LEU A 323 1.07 18.45 24.97
CA LEU A 323 0.21 18.02 23.88
C LEU A 323 -0.06 19.16 22.90
N GLU A 324 -0.27 20.40 23.36
CA GLU A 324 -0.35 21.55 22.46
C GLU A 324 0.93 21.72 21.64
N LEU A 325 2.12 21.51 22.20
CA LEU A 325 3.38 21.59 21.47
C LEU A 325 3.54 20.46 20.43
N ILE A 326 3.05 19.27 20.73
CA ILE A 326 3.14 18.10 19.84
C ILE A 326 2.17 18.25 18.65
N TYR A 327 0.96 18.73 18.91
CA TYR A 327 -0.12 18.76 17.92
C TYR A 327 -0.25 20.10 17.15
N TYR A 328 0.56 21.13 17.43
CA TYR A 328 0.51 22.44 16.74
C TYR A 328 1.85 22.88 16.12
#